data_AF-A0AA97B611-F1
#
_entry.id   AF-A0AA97B611-F1
#
_cell.length_a   1.000
_cell.length_b   1.000
_cell.length_c   1.000
_cell.angle_alpha   90.00
_cell.angle_beta   90.00
_cell.angle_gamma   90.00
#
_symmetry.space_group_name_H-M   'P 1'
#
loop_
_entity.id
_entity.type
_entity.pdbx_description
1 polymer ?
#
loop_
_entity_poly.entity_id
_entity_poly.type
_entity_poly.pdbx_seq_one_letter_code
_entity_poly.pdbx_strand_id
1 'polypeptide(L)'
;MGDDLDDACVGRLREAGLDARGSLALAYPLKVWVAALKVAAATLAPEAPLDEAAAVVGRRFVEGFSSTLIGSALLGTVRLLGPQRMLARMTRNLRTGTNYLETHMEQRGPTRYELTCRPVVVAGFYVGLFLAGLEASGAKHPSVQIVRREGEEAVYDIAWS
;
A
#
# COMPACT_ATOMS: atom_id res chain seq x y z
N MET A 1 -13.10 1.08 0.02
CA MET A 1 -14.09 1.00 -1.07
C MET A 1 -15.35 1.77 -0.70
N GLY A 2 -15.82 1.75 0.57
CA GLY A 2 -16.90 2.66 0.98
C GLY A 2 -18.17 2.40 0.18
N ASP A 3 -18.78 3.47 -0.33
CA ASP A 3 -19.99 3.39 -1.17
C ASP A 3 -19.75 2.69 -2.53
N ASP A 4 -18.49 2.62 -2.99
CA ASP A 4 -18.11 1.90 -4.23
C ASP A 4 -18.11 0.36 -4.05
N LEU A 5 -18.47 -0.16 -2.87
CA LEU A 5 -18.63 -1.59 -2.61
C LEU A 5 -20.07 -2.05 -2.95
N ASP A 6 -20.49 -1.79 -4.18
CA ASP A 6 -21.78 -2.20 -4.72
C ASP A 6 -21.86 -3.72 -5.00
N ASP A 7 -23.04 -4.20 -5.42
CA ASP A 7 -23.27 -5.63 -5.67
C ASP A 7 -22.38 -6.19 -6.79
N ALA A 8 -22.05 -5.37 -7.81
CA ALA A 8 -21.17 -5.77 -8.89
C ALA A 8 -19.73 -5.95 -8.40
N CYS A 9 -19.22 -5.00 -7.61
CA CYS A 9 -17.92 -5.06 -6.96
C CYS A 9 -17.83 -6.27 -6.03
N VAL A 10 -18.85 -6.50 -5.21
CA VAL A 10 -18.92 -7.66 -4.31
C VAL A 10 -18.91 -8.97 -5.07
N GLY A 11 -19.64 -9.07 -6.19
CA GLY A 11 -19.61 -10.23 -7.08
C GLY A 11 -18.20 -10.53 -7.59
N ARG A 12 -17.51 -9.51 -8.12
CA ARG A 12 -16.13 -9.64 -8.63
C ARG A 12 -15.12 -9.99 -7.53
N LEU A 13 -15.27 -9.44 -6.33
CA LEU A 13 -14.43 -9.80 -5.18
C LEU A 13 -14.65 -11.26 -4.77
N ARG A 14 -15.89 -11.74 -4.80
CA ARG A 14 -16.22 -13.14 -4.51
C ARG A 14 -15.62 -14.09 -5.56
N GLU A 15 -15.69 -13.74 -6.84
CA GLU A 15 -15.01 -14.47 -7.93
C GLU A 15 -13.48 -14.52 -7.73
N ALA A 16 -12.90 -13.45 -7.19
CA ALA A 16 -11.49 -13.40 -6.81
C ALA A 16 -11.14 -14.24 -5.56
N GLY A 17 -12.13 -14.78 -4.85
CA GLY A 17 -11.96 -15.59 -3.64
C GLY A 17 -12.04 -14.80 -2.32
N LEU A 18 -12.59 -13.58 -2.34
CA LEU A 18 -12.78 -12.71 -1.18
C LEU A 18 -14.25 -12.36 -0.98
N ASP A 19 -14.85 -12.82 0.12
CA ASP A 19 -16.23 -12.46 0.47
C ASP A 19 -16.27 -11.18 1.32
N ALA A 20 -16.44 -10.04 0.65
CA ALA A 20 -16.33 -8.71 1.26
C ALA A 20 -17.47 -8.39 2.26
N ARG A 21 -18.59 -9.12 2.20
CA ARG A 21 -19.73 -8.97 3.12
C ARG A 21 -19.78 -10.09 4.18
N GLY A 22 -18.91 -11.08 4.08
CA GLY A 22 -18.80 -12.17 5.03
C GLY A 22 -17.73 -11.91 6.09
N SER A 23 -17.40 -12.96 6.85
CA SER A 23 -16.24 -12.94 7.75
C SER A 23 -14.96 -13.08 6.93
N LEU A 24 -14.07 -12.09 7.00
CA LEU A 24 -12.76 -12.15 6.35
C LEU A 24 -11.86 -13.18 7.06
N ALA A 25 -11.13 -13.96 6.27
CA ALA A 25 -10.14 -14.89 6.79
C ALA A 25 -8.92 -14.13 7.34
N LEU A 26 -8.22 -14.75 8.31
CA LEU A 26 -6.99 -14.18 8.88
C LEU A 26 -5.88 -14.02 7.83
N ALA A 27 -5.84 -14.91 6.83
CA ALA A 27 -4.84 -14.89 5.77
C ALA A 27 -5.43 -15.37 4.45
N TYR A 28 -4.92 -14.83 3.34
CA TYR A 28 -5.31 -15.19 1.99
C TYR A 28 -4.06 -15.54 1.15
N PRO A 29 -4.18 -16.48 0.18
CA PRO A 29 -3.11 -16.72 -0.79
C PRO A 29 -2.78 -15.45 -1.60
N LEU A 30 -1.51 -15.26 -1.97
CA LEU A 30 -1.06 -14.10 -2.75
C LEU A 30 -1.90 -13.88 -4.03
N LYS A 31 -2.27 -14.95 -4.72
CA LYS A 31 -3.12 -14.87 -5.93
C LYS A 31 -4.50 -14.26 -5.66
N VAL A 32 -5.11 -14.53 -4.50
CA VAL A 32 -6.41 -13.97 -4.09
C VAL A 32 -6.25 -12.49 -3.76
N TRP A 33 -5.18 -12.15 -3.02
CA TRP A 33 -4.84 -10.77 -2.71
C TRP A 33 -4.65 -9.92 -3.99
N VAL A 34 -3.85 -10.41 -4.94
CA VAL A 34 -3.60 -9.73 -6.22
C VAL A 34 -4.89 -9.58 -7.03
N ALA A 35 -5.73 -10.61 -7.09
CA ALA A 35 -7.00 -10.54 -7.81
C ALA A 35 -7.95 -9.52 -7.19
N ALA A 36 -8.13 -9.55 -5.86
CA ALA A 36 -8.96 -8.58 -5.14
C ALA A 36 -8.45 -7.15 -5.28
N LEU A 37 -7.13 -6.95 -5.27
CA LEU A 37 -6.51 -5.65 -5.48
C LEU A 37 -6.78 -5.10 -6.89
N LYS A 38 -6.73 -5.94 -7.92
CA LYS A 38 -7.09 -5.57 -9.30
C LYS A 38 -8.57 -5.21 -9.41
N VAL A 39 -9.45 -5.91 -8.71
CA VAL A 39 -10.88 -5.55 -8.62
C VAL A 39 -11.04 -4.17 -7.98
N ALA A 40 -10.41 -3.94 -6.83
CA ALA A 40 -10.45 -2.66 -6.13
C ALA A 40 -9.91 -1.51 -7.00
N ALA A 41 -8.82 -1.73 -7.73
CA ALA A 41 -8.25 -0.74 -8.64
C ALA A 41 -9.24 -0.37 -9.76
N ALA A 42 -9.80 -1.38 -10.43
CA ALA A 42 -10.79 -1.17 -11.49
C ALA A 42 -12.10 -0.54 -10.99
N THR A 43 -12.47 -0.74 -9.73
CA THR A 43 -13.64 -0.11 -9.13
C THR A 43 -13.38 1.36 -8.77
N LEU A 44 -12.23 1.65 -8.14
CA LEU A 44 -11.94 3.00 -7.61
C LEU A 44 -11.42 3.98 -8.67
N ALA A 45 -10.85 3.47 -9.76
CA ALA A 45 -10.30 4.29 -10.84
C ALA A 45 -10.41 3.53 -12.19
N PRO A 46 -11.64 3.34 -12.72
CA PRO A 46 -11.89 2.47 -13.87
C PRO A 46 -11.16 2.89 -15.16
N GLU A 47 -10.97 4.20 -15.36
CA GLU A 47 -10.34 4.75 -16.56
C GLU A 47 -8.81 4.86 -16.46
N ALA A 48 -8.24 4.56 -15.29
CA ALA A 48 -6.80 4.72 -15.05
C ALA A 48 -6.02 3.44 -15.40
N PRO A 49 -4.77 3.56 -15.89
CA PRO A 49 -3.86 2.43 -15.98
C PRO A 49 -3.71 1.71 -14.62
N LEU A 50 -3.46 0.40 -14.65
CA LEU A 50 -3.47 -0.44 -13.44
C LEU A 50 -2.59 0.10 -12.31
N ASP A 51 -1.38 0.60 -12.59
CA ASP A 51 -0.50 1.12 -11.54
C ASP A 51 -1.07 2.41 -10.90
N GLU A 52 -1.63 3.31 -11.69
CA GLU A 52 -2.26 4.54 -11.18
C GLU A 52 -3.52 4.20 -10.36
N ALA A 53 -4.36 3.31 -10.88
CA ALA A 53 -5.54 2.82 -10.18
C ALA A 53 -5.18 2.10 -8.87
N ALA A 54 -4.14 1.27 -8.89
CA ALA A 54 -3.65 0.58 -7.70
C ALA A 54 -3.06 1.55 -6.67
N ALA A 55 -2.44 2.66 -7.10
CA ALA A 55 -1.98 3.70 -6.18
C ALA A 55 -3.16 4.34 -5.42
N VAL A 56 -4.32 4.52 -6.07
CA VAL A 56 -5.55 4.94 -5.38
C VAL A 56 -5.93 3.93 -4.29
N VAL A 57 -5.89 2.62 -4.61
CA VAL A 57 -6.16 1.56 -3.62
C VAL A 57 -5.19 1.63 -2.44
N GLY A 58 -3.89 1.80 -2.70
CA GLY A 58 -2.85 1.88 -1.66
C GLY A 58 -3.06 3.06 -0.71
N ARG A 59 -3.45 4.21 -1.24
CA ARG A 59 -3.81 5.38 -0.43
C ARG A 59 -5.05 5.11 0.43
N ARG A 60 -6.13 4.59 -0.18
CA ARG A 60 -7.36 4.21 0.54
C ARG A 60 -7.12 3.15 1.62
N PHE A 61 -6.12 2.29 1.44
CA PHE A 61 -5.73 1.31 2.45
C PHE A 61 -5.21 1.99 3.72
N VAL A 62 -4.35 3.01 3.59
CA VAL A 62 -3.86 3.79 4.75
C VAL A 62 -5.01 4.54 5.42
N GLU A 63 -5.89 5.15 4.65
CA GLU A 63 -7.08 5.84 5.16
C GLU A 63 -8.01 4.89 5.92
N GLY A 64 -8.33 3.73 5.35
CA GLY A 64 -9.16 2.72 6.02
C GLY A 64 -8.50 2.20 7.29
N PHE A 65 -7.20 1.89 7.25
CA PHE A 65 -6.48 1.47 8.45
C PHE A 65 -6.49 2.55 9.53
N SER A 66 -6.34 3.83 9.15
CA SER A 66 -6.37 4.98 10.05
C SER A 66 -7.67 5.14 10.84
N SER A 67 -8.80 4.71 10.25
CA SER A 67 -10.11 4.76 10.89
C SER A 67 -10.32 3.70 11.98
N THR A 68 -9.39 2.75 12.14
CA THR A 68 -9.43 1.75 13.23
C THR A 68 -8.80 2.31 14.50
N LEU A 69 -9.18 1.77 15.68
CA LEU A 69 -8.58 2.18 16.96
C LEU A 69 -7.06 1.99 16.98
N ILE A 70 -6.58 0.84 16.48
CA ILE A 70 -5.15 0.51 16.42
C ILE A 70 -4.44 1.44 15.42
N GLY A 71 -5.02 1.63 14.23
CA GLY A 71 -4.41 2.44 13.20
C GLY A 71 -4.33 3.92 13.57
N SER A 72 -5.38 4.47 14.20
CA SER A 72 -5.39 5.84 14.71
C SER A 72 -4.26 6.09 15.73
N ALA A 73 -4.09 5.17 16.69
CA ALA A 73 -2.99 5.25 17.67
C ALA A 73 -1.59 5.14 17.00
N LEU A 74 -1.44 4.24 16.03
CA LEU A 74 -0.19 4.08 15.29
C LEU A 74 0.16 5.36 14.50
N LEU A 75 -0.82 5.99 13.87
CA LEU A 75 -0.62 7.22 13.10
C LEU A 75 -0.23 8.41 13.96
N GLY A 76 -0.83 8.55 15.15
CA GLY A 76 -0.39 9.55 16.13
C GLY A 76 1.10 9.39 16.48
N THR A 77 1.54 8.15 16.63
CA THR A 77 2.96 7.84 16.88
C THR A 77 3.85 8.15 15.66
N VAL A 78 3.42 7.75 14.46
CA VAL A 78 4.15 8.01 13.21
C VAL A 78 4.35 9.50 12.97
N ARG A 79 3.31 10.31 13.18
CA ARG A 79 3.37 11.78 13.04
C ARG A 79 4.35 12.43 14.02
N LEU A 80 4.42 11.94 15.26
CA LEU A 80 5.36 12.45 16.25
C LEU A 80 6.83 12.09 15.92
N LEU A 81 7.05 10.89 15.36
CA LEU A 81 8.38 10.40 15.03
C LEU A 81 8.98 11.04 13.77
N GLY A 82 8.13 11.46 12.83
CA GLY A 82 8.53 12.03 11.55
C GLY A 82 8.95 10.99 10.50
N PRO A 83 9.15 11.44 9.24
CA PRO A 83 9.33 10.55 8.09
C PRO A 83 10.55 9.64 8.18
N GLN A 84 11.71 10.14 8.62
CA GLN A 84 12.94 9.33 8.71
C GLN A 84 12.76 8.13 9.66
N ARG A 85 12.21 8.37 10.86
CA ARG A 85 12.00 7.32 11.86
C ARG A 85 10.89 6.35 11.46
N MET A 86 9.88 6.81 10.72
CA MET A 86 8.88 5.93 10.12
C MET A 86 9.51 5.00 9.09
N LEU A 87 10.32 5.52 8.16
CA LEU A 87 10.97 4.73 7.11
C LEU A 87 11.95 3.71 7.69
N ALA A 88 12.74 4.10 8.70
CA ALA A 88 13.63 3.19 9.42
C ALA A 88 12.90 1.99 10.06
N ARG A 89 11.60 2.12 10.34
CA ARG A 89 10.76 1.06 10.91
C ARG A 89 9.90 0.36 9.86
N MET A 90 9.87 0.84 8.62
CA MET A 90 8.93 0.41 7.59
C MET A 90 9.13 -1.05 7.19
N THR A 91 10.36 -1.51 7.00
CA THR A 91 10.67 -2.93 6.72
C THR A 91 10.14 -3.85 7.82
N ARG A 92 10.24 -3.43 9.09
CA ARG A 92 9.69 -4.19 10.22
C ARG A 92 8.16 -4.18 10.22
N ASN A 93 7.55 -3.03 9.97
CA ASN A 93 6.09 -2.89 9.95
C ASN A 93 5.43 -3.68 8.81
N LEU A 94 6.04 -3.69 7.61
CA LEU A 94 5.53 -4.47 6.48
C LEU A 94 5.55 -5.97 6.77
N ARG A 95 6.62 -6.47 7.40
CA ARG A 95 6.72 -7.88 7.85
C ARG A 95 5.65 -8.30 8.86
N THR A 96 5.08 -7.36 9.62
CA THR A 96 3.99 -7.67 10.57
C THR A 96 2.63 -7.81 9.89
N GLY A 97 2.43 -7.17 8.73
CA GLY A 97 1.17 -7.23 7.97
C GLY A 97 1.16 -8.27 6.85
N THR A 98 2.34 -8.70 6.39
CA THR A 98 2.47 -9.74 5.36
C THR A 98 3.70 -10.61 5.63
N ASN A 99 3.58 -11.91 5.39
CA ASN A 99 4.65 -12.88 5.56
C ASN A 99 5.42 -13.18 4.26
N TYR A 100 4.98 -12.65 3.12
CA TYR A 100 5.57 -12.96 1.81
C TYR A 100 6.46 -11.85 1.25
N LEU A 101 6.38 -10.62 1.77
CA LEU A 101 7.09 -9.47 1.23
C LEU A 101 8.44 -9.25 1.91
N GLU A 102 9.51 -9.40 1.16
CA GLU A 102 10.85 -8.95 1.52
C GLU A 102 11.07 -7.52 1.08
N THR A 103 11.71 -6.71 1.93
CA THR A 103 12.04 -5.32 1.61
C THR A 103 13.45 -4.97 2.05
N HIS A 104 14.14 -4.16 1.24
CA HIS A 104 15.44 -3.60 1.54
C HIS A 104 15.41 -2.09 1.31
N MET A 105 15.78 -1.31 2.31
CA MET A 105 15.77 0.15 2.26
C MET A 105 17.20 0.68 2.34
N GLU A 106 17.56 1.56 1.43
CA GLU A 106 18.84 2.26 1.44
C GLU A 106 18.63 3.77 1.45
N GLN A 107 19.34 4.48 2.33
CA GLN A 107 19.31 5.94 2.36
C GLN A 107 20.23 6.50 1.27
N ARG A 108 19.67 7.29 0.35
CA ARG A 108 20.42 7.95 -0.76
C ARG A 108 20.73 9.42 -0.46
N GLY A 109 20.08 10.01 0.54
CA GLY A 109 20.33 11.38 1.01
C GLY A 109 19.53 11.71 2.28
N PRO A 110 19.60 12.95 2.79
CA PRO A 110 18.92 13.32 4.04
C PRO A 110 17.40 13.08 4.03
N THR A 111 16.77 13.25 2.86
CA THR A 111 15.33 13.11 2.64
C THR A 111 15.01 12.24 1.43
N ARG A 112 15.93 11.36 1.03
CA ARG A 112 15.78 10.47 -0.14
C ARG A 112 16.22 9.05 0.17
N TYR A 113 15.38 8.09 -0.19
CA TYR A 113 15.54 6.68 0.10
C TYR A 113 15.18 5.86 -1.13
N GLU A 114 15.87 4.74 -1.30
CA GLU A 114 15.52 3.72 -2.28
C GLU A 114 14.98 2.51 -1.53
N LEU A 115 13.83 2.01 -1.95
CA LEU A 115 13.20 0.82 -1.40
C LEU A 115 13.08 -0.24 -2.47
N THR A 116 13.66 -1.40 -2.22
CA THR A 116 13.44 -2.61 -3.03
C THR A 116 12.42 -3.50 -2.34
N CYS A 117 11.45 -4.01 -3.10
CA CYS A 117 10.40 -4.92 -2.63
C CYS A 117 10.32 -6.16 -3.52
N ARG A 118 10.13 -7.34 -2.91
CA ARG A 118 9.85 -8.60 -3.63
C ARG A 118 9.06 -9.60 -2.76
N PRO A 119 8.10 -10.37 -3.31
CA PRO A 119 7.54 -10.25 -4.65
C PRO A 119 6.54 -9.10 -4.76
N VAL A 120 6.51 -8.42 -5.90
CA VAL A 120 5.59 -7.34 -6.24
C VAL A 120 4.93 -7.65 -7.58
N VAL A 121 3.62 -7.87 -7.55
CA VAL A 121 2.83 -8.13 -8.76
C VAL A 121 2.10 -6.87 -9.26
N VAL A 122 1.69 -5.98 -8.35
CA VAL A 122 1.03 -4.71 -8.69
C VAL A 122 1.77 -3.58 -7.99
N ALA A 123 2.74 -2.99 -8.69
CA ALA A 123 3.69 -2.05 -8.13
C ALA A 123 3.04 -0.72 -7.70
N GLY A 124 2.06 -0.25 -8.47
CA GLY A 124 1.33 0.98 -8.17
C GLY A 124 0.69 1.02 -6.78
N PHE A 125 0.25 -0.13 -6.24
CA PHE A 125 -0.29 -0.21 -4.88
C PHE A 125 0.67 0.35 -3.83
N TYR A 126 1.95 -0.02 -3.95
CA TYR A 126 2.98 0.41 -3.01
C TYR A 126 3.30 1.89 -3.15
N VAL A 127 3.18 2.47 -4.36
CA VAL A 127 3.30 3.92 -4.57
C VAL A 127 2.30 4.67 -3.69
N GLY A 128 1.02 4.31 -3.79
CA GLY A 128 -0.04 4.93 -3.00
C GLY A 128 0.11 4.72 -1.50
N LEU A 129 0.47 3.49 -1.11
CA LEU A 129 0.68 3.10 0.29
C LEU A 129 1.79 3.93 0.94
N PHE A 130 2.96 4.01 0.30
CA PHE A 130 4.12 4.71 0.85
C PHE A 130 3.93 6.23 0.81
N LEU A 131 3.32 6.75 -0.24
CA LEU A 131 3.04 8.19 -0.35
C LEU A 131 2.11 8.65 0.77
N ALA A 132 1.00 7.93 1.00
CA ALA A 132 0.07 8.23 2.08
C ALA A 132 0.72 8.09 3.47
N GLY A 133 1.60 7.10 3.65
CA GLY A 133 2.38 6.93 4.89
C GLY A 133 3.33 8.09 5.17
N LEU A 134 4.01 8.61 4.14
CA LEU A 134 4.90 9.77 4.26
C LEU A 134 4.13 11.03 4.62
N GLU A 135 3.01 11.29 3.95
CA GLU A 135 2.13 12.41 4.27
C GLU A 135 1.65 12.34 5.72
N ALA A 136 1.21 11.16 6.17
CA ALA A 136 0.78 10.95 7.55
C ALA A 136 1.90 11.15 8.59
N SER A 137 3.15 10.89 8.21
CA SER A 137 4.33 11.16 9.05
C SER A 137 4.70 12.64 9.14
N GLY A 138 4.05 13.51 8.36
CA GLY A 138 4.32 14.94 8.32
C GLY A 138 5.40 15.34 7.30
N ALA A 139 5.77 14.44 6.38
CA ALA A 139 6.65 14.77 5.27
C ALA A 139 6.07 15.92 4.44
N LYS A 140 6.93 16.84 4.00
CA LYS A 140 6.55 17.98 3.16
C LYS A 140 6.84 17.64 1.70
N HIS A 141 5.85 17.87 0.83
CA HIS A 141 5.91 17.53 -0.60
C HIS A 141 6.49 16.12 -0.89
N PRO A 142 5.97 15.06 -0.25
CA PRO A 142 6.52 13.73 -0.45
C PRO A 142 6.29 13.24 -1.89
N SER A 143 7.18 12.37 -2.36
CA SER A 143 7.07 11.69 -3.65
C SER A 143 7.50 10.24 -3.52
N VAL A 144 6.86 9.38 -4.30
CA VAL A 144 7.21 7.96 -4.45
C VAL A 144 7.10 7.62 -5.92
N GLN A 145 8.16 7.07 -6.51
CA GLN A 145 8.22 6.75 -7.94
C GLN A 145 8.79 5.34 -8.13
N ILE A 146 8.23 4.58 -9.08
CA ILE A 146 8.80 3.30 -9.48
C ILE A 146 9.99 3.58 -10.40
N VAL A 147 11.20 3.20 -9.99
CA VAL A 147 12.43 3.45 -10.77
C VAL A 147 12.95 2.21 -11.50
N ARG A 148 12.58 1.02 -11.04
CA ARG A 148 12.91 -0.25 -11.71
C ARG A 148 11.85 -1.31 -11.44
N ARG A 149 11.58 -2.14 -12.46
CA ARG A 149 10.77 -3.36 -12.36
C ARG A 149 11.48 -4.49 -13.08
N GLU A 150 11.69 -5.60 -12.40
CA GLU A 150 12.33 -6.78 -12.97
C GLU A 150 11.75 -8.05 -12.33
N GLY A 151 11.05 -8.86 -13.13
CA GLY A 151 10.35 -10.04 -12.61
C GLY A 151 9.36 -9.67 -11.50
N GLU A 152 9.56 -10.26 -10.32
CA GLU A 152 8.77 -9.98 -9.12
C GLU A 152 9.39 -8.88 -8.22
N GLU A 153 10.47 -8.22 -8.65
CA GLU A 153 11.08 -7.12 -7.93
C GLU A 153 10.58 -5.76 -8.45
N ALA A 154 10.31 -4.84 -7.53
CA ALA A 154 10.11 -3.43 -7.83
C ALA A 154 10.97 -2.55 -6.90
N VAL A 155 11.59 -1.52 -7.48
CA VAL A 155 12.38 -0.52 -6.78
C VAL A 155 11.67 0.82 -6.82
N TYR A 156 11.58 1.47 -5.67
CA TYR A 156 10.92 2.74 -5.47
C TYR A 156 11.91 3.80 -4.99
N ASP A 157 11.91 4.96 -5.64
CA ASP A 157 12.53 6.17 -5.11
C ASP A 157 11.52 6.90 -4.23
N ILE A 158 11.91 7.19 -3.00
CA ILE A 158 11.09 7.82 -1.96
C ILE A 158 11.79 9.10 -1.54
N ALA A 159 11.11 10.24 -1.64
CA ALA A 159 11.71 11.54 -1.28
C ALA A 159 10.72 12.52 -0.66
N TRP A 160 11.22 13.54 0.05
CA TRP A 160 10.45 14.70 0.53
C TRP A 160 11.34 15.96 0.68
N SER A 161 10.72 17.14 0.81
CA SER A 161 11.38 18.45 0.94
C SER A 161 10.75 19.33 2.02
#